data_AF-A0A7C5LML1-F1
#
_entry.id   AF-A0A7C5LML1-F1
#
_cell.length_a   1.000
_cell.length_b   1.000
_cell.length_c   1.000
_cell.angle_alpha   90.00
_cell.angle_beta   90.00
_cell.angle_gamma   90.00
#
_symmetry.space_group_name_H-M   'P 1'
#
loop_
_entity.id
_entity.type
_entity.pdbx_description
1 polymer ?
#
loop_
_entity_poly.entity_id
_entity_poly.type
_entity_poly.pdbx_seq_one_letter_code
_entity_poly.pdbx_strand_id
1 'polypeptide(L)'
;MSQSISKIILWSWRLVLFFWVLIFSLWLLWQNLVPSGYLKLNQDFCKPTVFISNLYPENRVGDLEIDEQGRCFQRFFDEPVYFKLKIPRSFEGARLKIYYQNENQPLFQVGLMKLKQNSTDWQFQLKPIENQIFDNLTWPKLTFTGLTLWQKEKRFETIQEFVNNLPANQKVATFYYKLAPEAIKNQNNVIVWNQKTSLQDVDYIIAKYQTPKIFGDLKVTEIDFLITPEFSDGRRIEFMFSAPEMIRNQTQIKIYRIEAELTREPLTWENFKITIKNFINQIKEKL
;
A
#
# COMPACT_ATOMS: atom_id res chain seq x y z
N MET A 1 -46.64 35.30 36.23
CA MET A 1 -46.37 35.07 34.78
C MET A 1 -44.87 34.93 34.48
N SER A 2 -43.99 35.78 35.03
CA SER A 2 -42.51 35.70 34.86
C SER A 2 -41.87 34.35 35.24
N GLN A 3 -42.29 33.70 36.33
CA GLN A 3 -41.72 32.40 36.76
C GLN A 3 -42.01 31.20 35.84
N SER A 4 -43.05 31.28 34.99
CA SER A 4 -43.36 30.20 34.04
C SER A 4 -42.47 30.29 32.80
N ILE A 5 -42.17 31.52 32.35
CA ILE A 5 -41.32 31.79 31.18
C ILE A 5 -39.87 31.35 31.45
N SER A 6 -39.32 31.60 32.65
CA SER A 6 -37.96 31.19 32.99
C SER A 6 -37.77 29.66 33.05
N LYS A 7 -38.79 28.91 33.49
CA LYS A 7 -38.76 27.43 33.49
C LYS A 7 -38.79 26.85 32.09
N ILE A 8 -39.59 27.42 31.19
CA ILE A 8 -39.67 27.01 29.78
C ILE A 8 -38.32 27.25 29.10
N ILE A 9 -37.72 28.43 29.29
CA ILE A 9 -36.41 28.78 28.72
C ILE A 9 -35.31 27.81 29.21
N LEU A 10 -35.28 27.51 30.51
CA LEU A 10 -34.30 26.59 31.08
C LEU A 10 -34.44 25.16 30.50
N TRP A 11 -35.68 24.69 30.31
CA TRP A 11 -35.95 23.37 29.75
C TRP A 11 -35.57 23.29 28.27
N SER A 12 -35.86 24.35 27.49
CA SER A 12 -35.42 24.45 26.10
C SER A 12 -33.90 24.36 25.97
N TRP A 13 -33.13 25.07 26.80
CA TRP A 13 -31.67 24.99 26.78
C TRP A 13 -31.13 23.60 27.12
N ARG A 14 -31.75 22.90 28.07
CA ARG A 14 -31.37 21.51 28.41
C ARG A 14 -31.59 20.57 27.24
N LEU A 15 -32.70 20.71 26.50
CA LEU A 15 -32.95 19.92 25.30
C LEU A 15 -31.92 20.22 24.21
N VAL A 16 -31.64 21.50 23.96
CA VAL A 16 -30.64 21.91 22.95
C VAL A 16 -29.26 21.30 23.27
N LEU A 17 -28.81 21.39 24.52
CA LEU A 17 -27.54 20.80 24.94
C LEU A 17 -27.54 19.27 24.82
N PHE A 18 -28.64 18.61 25.20
CA PHE A 18 -28.78 17.16 25.05
C PHE A 18 -28.68 16.73 23.57
N PHE A 19 -29.43 17.38 22.69
CA PHE A 19 -29.40 17.08 21.25
C PHE A 19 -28.02 17.39 20.65
N TRP A 20 -27.36 18.46 21.07
CA TRP A 20 -25.99 18.76 20.64
C TRP A 20 -25.04 17.62 21.00
N VAL A 21 -25.03 17.17 22.25
CA VAL A 21 -24.17 16.05 22.70
C VAL A 21 -24.51 14.77 21.95
N LEU A 22 -25.79 14.50 21.72
CA LEU A 22 -26.24 13.33 20.97
C LEU A 22 -25.77 13.37 19.51
N ILE A 23 -25.96 14.49 18.81
CA ILE A 23 -25.51 14.68 17.42
C ILE A 23 -23.99 14.56 17.34
N PHE A 24 -23.25 15.17 18.27
CA PHE A 24 -21.79 15.07 18.33
C PHE A 24 -21.32 13.62 18.55
N SER A 25 -21.99 12.89 19.42
CA SER A 25 -21.69 11.47 19.68
C SER A 25 -21.99 10.58 18.48
N LEU A 26 -23.12 10.80 17.81
CA LEU A 26 -23.47 10.10 16.57
C LEU A 26 -22.48 10.41 15.45
N TRP A 27 -22.01 11.65 15.36
CA TRP A 27 -20.98 12.05 14.41
C TRP A 27 -19.65 11.35 14.68
N LEU A 28 -19.19 11.26 15.94
CA LEU A 28 -17.99 10.50 16.31
C LEU A 28 -18.13 9.01 16.01
N LEU A 29 -19.29 8.42 16.30
CA LEU A 29 -19.59 7.03 15.96
C LEU A 29 -19.54 6.82 14.44
N TRP A 30 -20.06 7.75 13.65
CA TRP A 30 -20.00 7.68 12.19
C TRP A 30 -18.55 7.71 11.68
N GLN A 31 -17.71 8.59 12.22
CA GLN A 31 -16.28 8.67 11.88
C GLN A 31 -15.52 7.39 12.25
N ASN A 32 -15.82 6.81 13.41
CA ASN A 32 -15.17 5.57 13.86
C ASN A 32 -15.65 4.33 13.09
N LEU A 33 -16.94 4.29 12.71
CA LEU A 33 -17.52 3.16 12.01
C LEU A 33 -17.18 3.14 10.52
N VAL A 34 -16.96 4.28 9.86
CA VAL A 34 -16.69 4.33 8.41
C VAL A 34 -17.71 3.48 7.62
N PRO A 35 -19.02 3.82 7.67
CA PRO A 35 -20.08 2.93 7.19
C PRO A 35 -20.03 2.64 5.69
N SER A 36 -19.44 3.54 4.90
CA SER A 36 -19.17 3.34 3.48
C SER A 36 -18.19 2.19 3.21
N GLY A 37 -17.40 1.79 4.21
CA GLY A 37 -16.30 0.86 4.04
C GLY A 37 -15.08 1.44 3.33
N TYR A 38 -15.04 2.75 3.12
CA TYR A 38 -13.96 3.44 2.39
C TYR A 38 -13.30 4.52 3.26
N LEU A 39 -11.97 4.49 3.37
CA LEU A 39 -11.19 5.49 4.10
C LEU A 39 -9.99 5.92 3.25
N LYS A 40 -9.88 7.22 2.96
CA LYS A 40 -8.75 7.81 2.24
C LYS A 40 -7.85 8.59 3.21
N LEU A 41 -6.57 8.24 3.20
CA LEU A 41 -5.51 8.87 3.99
C LEU A 41 -4.48 9.50 3.06
N ASN A 42 -3.88 10.62 3.48
CA ASN A 42 -2.90 11.35 2.68
C ASN A 42 -1.78 11.89 3.59
N GLN A 43 -0.54 11.81 3.12
CA GLN A 43 0.65 12.39 3.74
C GLN A 43 1.44 13.12 2.66
N ASP A 44 1.56 14.44 2.79
CA ASP A 44 2.33 15.30 1.88
C ASP A 44 3.62 15.85 2.51
N PHE A 45 3.98 15.36 3.71
CA PHE A 45 5.15 15.73 4.51
C PHE A 45 5.28 17.22 4.90
N CYS A 46 4.53 18.13 4.29
CA CYS A 46 4.47 19.54 4.68
C CYS A 46 3.68 19.73 5.97
N LYS A 47 2.69 18.87 6.21
CA LYS A 47 1.91 18.88 7.44
C LYS A 47 1.96 17.49 8.07
N PRO A 48 2.36 17.37 9.35
CA PRO A 48 2.31 16.09 10.02
C PRO A 48 0.86 15.60 10.08
N THR A 49 0.62 14.35 9.70
CA THR A 49 -0.68 13.71 9.89
C THR A 49 -0.61 12.67 11.02
N VAL A 50 -1.71 12.49 11.73
CA VAL A 50 -1.78 11.48 12.81
C VAL A 50 -1.98 10.08 12.23
N PHE A 51 -2.51 9.99 11.00
CA PHE A 51 -2.92 8.74 10.36
C PHE A 51 -1.81 8.04 9.60
N ILE A 52 -0.89 8.79 8.98
CA ILE A 52 0.27 8.22 8.30
C ILE A 52 1.52 8.73 9.02
N SER A 53 2.36 7.83 9.52
CA SER A 53 3.61 8.27 10.14
C SER A 53 4.58 8.82 9.09
N ASN A 54 5.52 9.66 9.54
CA ASN A 54 6.74 9.89 8.78
C ASN A 54 7.50 8.56 8.55
N LEU A 55 8.46 8.60 7.64
CA LEU A 55 9.34 7.46 7.39
C LEU A 55 10.28 7.28 8.58
N TYR A 56 10.61 6.02 8.89
CA TYR A 56 11.52 5.65 9.99
C TYR A 56 12.25 4.34 9.65
N PRO A 57 13.34 3.96 10.35
CA PRO A 57 13.97 4.63 11.49
C PRO A 57 14.74 5.90 11.10
N GLU A 58 14.93 6.82 12.05
CA GLU A 58 15.56 8.13 11.86
C GLU A 58 16.98 8.04 11.28
N ASN A 59 17.73 6.98 11.59
CA ASN A 59 19.08 6.78 11.07
C ASN A 59 19.14 6.34 9.59
N ARG A 60 17.99 6.11 8.93
CA ARG A 60 17.89 5.70 7.53
C ARG A 60 17.21 6.72 6.63
N VAL A 61 16.65 7.75 7.24
CA VAL A 61 15.86 8.78 6.58
C VAL A 61 16.47 10.13 6.88
N GLY A 62 16.34 11.07 5.95
CA GLY A 62 16.66 12.47 6.20
C GLY A 62 15.56 13.15 7.00
N ASP A 63 15.88 14.36 7.44
CA ASP A 63 14.88 15.32 7.89
C ASP A 63 13.89 15.67 6.76
N LEU A 64 12.80 16.34 7.11
CA LEU A 64 11.86 16.86 6.13
C LEU A 64 12.50 18.01 5.38
N GLU A 65 12.52 17.91 4.05
CA GLU A 65 13.11 18.90 3.15
C GLU A 65 12.03 19.49 2.25
N ILE A 66 12.31 20.67 1.69
CA ILE A 66 11.45 21.35 0.73
C ILE A 66 12.26 21.51 -0.56
N ASP A 67 11.69 21.11 -1.69
CA ASP A 67 12.33 21.28 -2.99
C ASP A 67 12.21 22.72 -3.52
N GLU A 68 12.81 22.97 -4.70
CA GLU A 68 12.78 24.28 -5.35
C GLU A 68 11.35 24.74 -5.73
N GLN A 69 10.41 23.81 -5.85
CA GLN A 69 9.01 24.04 -6.17
C GLN A 69 8.13 24.20 -4.92
N GLY A 70 8.71 24.17 -3.72
CA GLY A 70 7.98 24.31 -2.46
C GLY A 70 7.26 23.04 -1.99
N ARG A 71 7.56 21.88 -2.57
CA ARG A 71 6.99 20.59 -2.17
C ARG A 71 7.86 19.96 -1.10
N CYS A 72 7.23 19.48 -0.03
CA CYS A 72 7.94 18.81 1.03
C CYS A 72 8.14 17.34 0.67
N PHE A 73 9.29 16.81 1.05
CA PHE A 73 9.62 15.40 0.89
C PHE A 73 10.44 14.90 2.05
N GLN A 74 10.48 13.58 2.19
CA GLN A 74 11.44 12.91 3.05
C GLN A 74 12.32 12.01 2.19
N ARG A 75 13.62 12.24 2.23
CA ARG A 75 14.59 11.36 1.56
C ARG A 75 14.93 10.16 2.43
N PHE A 76 15.26 9.04 1.80
CA PHE A 76 15.94 7.94 2.48
C PHE A 76 17.09 7.41 1.64
N PHE A 77 18.11 6.93 2.34
CA PHE A 77 19.43 6.56 1.80
C PHE A 77 19.94 5.23 2.38
N ASP A 78 19.14 4.56 3.19
CA ASP A 78 19.39 3.22 3.71
C ASP A 78 18.06 2.45 3.80
N GLU A 79 18.12 1.12 3.83
CA GLU A 79 16.96 0.23 3.87
C GLU A 79 17.03 -0.76 5.05
N PRO A 80 15.90 -1.35 5.46
CA PRO A 80 14.53 -0.99 5.10
C PRO A 80 14.04 0.29 5.81
N VAL A 81 13.11 0.98 5.15
CA VAL A 81 12.40 2.15 5.71
C VAL A 81 10.94 1.81 5.84
N TYR A 82 10.29 2.28 6.88
CA TYR A 82 8.93 1.90 7.24
C TYR A 82 8.03 3.12 7.39
N PHE A 83 6.74 2.90 7.23
CA PHE A 83 5.70 3.84 7.63
C PHE A 83 4.46 3.08 8.11
N LYS A 84 3.66 3.73 8.97
CA LYS A 84 2.47 3.13 9.59
C LYS A 84 1.24 3.89 9.15
N LEU A 85 0.17 3.15 8.86
CA LEU A 85 -1.18 3.68 8.80
C LEU A 85 -1.85 3.39 10.15
N LYS A 86 -2.33 4.43 10.83
CA LYS A 86 -3.24 4.32 11.97
C LYS A 86 -4.67 4.42 11.45
N ILE A 87 -5.47 3.41 11.75
CA ILE A 87 -6.82 3.23 11.20
C ILE A 87 -7.81 3.02 12.35
N PRO A 88 -9.06 3.51 12.23
CA PRO A 88 -10.05 3.36 13.30
C PRO A 88 -10.56 1.92 13.44
N ARG A 89 -10.46 1.11 12.37
CA ARG A 89 -10.96 -0.26 12.30
C ARG A 89 -10.20 -1.07 11.24
N SER A 90 -10.45 -2.38 11.20
CA SER A 90 -9.90 -3.28 10.17
C SER A 90 -10.49 -3.03 8.78
N PHE A 91 -9.63 -3.19 7.78
CA PHE A 91 -9.95 -3.15 6.35
C PHE A 91 -9.39 -4.40 5.66
N GLU A 92 -9.92 -4.73 4.49
CA GLU A 92 -9.58 -5.93 3.72
C GLU A 92 -8.70 -5.61 2.52
N GLY A 93 -8.72 -4.35 2.05
CA GLY A 93 -7.89 -3.89 0.94
C GLY A 93 -7.21 -2.57 1.25
N ALA A 94 -6.01 -2.39 0.71
CA ALA A 94 -5.29 -1.12 0.70
C ALA A 94 -4.73 -0.85 -0.69
N ARG A 95 -5.07 0.29 -1.27
CA ARG A 95 -4.41 0.85 -2.44
C ARG A 95 -3.48 1.96 -2.01
N LEU A 96 -2.18 1.75 -2.19
CA LEU A 96 -1.17 2.77 -2.00
C LEU A 96 -0.91 3.51 -3.30
N LYS A 97 -0.82 4.83 -3.24
CA LYS A 97 -0.34 5.67 -4.32
C LYS A 97 0.82 6.51 -3.80
N ILE A 98 1.99 6.31 -4.40
CA ILE A 98 3.24 6.88 -3.91
C ILE A 98 3.80 7.81 -4.98
N TYR A 99 4.12 9.04 -4.59
CA TYR A 99 4.77 10.04 -5.42
C TYR A 99 6.21 10.20 -4.96
N TYR A 100 7.15 9.95 -5.86
CA TYR A 100 8.54 9.85 -5.49
C TYR A 100 9.49 10.24 -6.63
N GLN A 101 10.74 10.49 -6.26
CA GLN A 101 11.86 10.56 -7.19
C GLN A 101 12.84 9.47 -6.85
N ASN A 102 13.24 8.73 -7.88
CA ASN A 102 14.25 7.70 -7.82
C ASN A 102 15.29 8.03 -8.90
N GLU A 103 16.47 8.44 -8.46
CA GLU A 103 17.58 8.85 -9.31
C GLU A 103 18.17 7.61 -10.01
N ASN A 104 18.89 6.77 -9.26
CA ASN A 104 19.66 5.66 -9.84
C ASN A 104 19.47 4.32 -9.11
N GLN A 105 18.41 4.16 -8.32
CA GLN A 105 18.17 2.90 -7.62
C GLN A 105 17.50 1.86 -8.57
N PRO A 106 18.17 0.74 -8.90
CA PRO A 106 17.68 -0.17 -9.96
C PRO A 106 16.35 -0.84 -9.62
N LEU A 107 16.13 -1.13 -8.34
CA LEU A 107 14.93 -1.78 -7.86
C LEU A 107 14.43 -1.07 -6.61
N PHE A 108 13.17 -0.64 -6.64
CA PHE A 108 12.47 -0.04 -5.53
C PHE A 108 11.14 -0.75 -5.31
N GLN A 109 10.84 -1.12 -4.07
CA GLN A 109 9.73 -1.99 -3.70
C GLN A 109 9.02 -1.48 -2.45
N VAL A 110 7.77 -1.87 -2.29
CA VAL A 110 7.03 -1.74 -1.02
C VAL A 110 6.47 -3.08 -0.59
N GLY A 111 6.57 -3.35 0.71
CA GLY A 111 6.05 -4.52 1.37
C GLY A 111 4.97 -4.18 2.37
N LEU A 112 3.89 -4.95 2.37
CA LEU A 112 2.96 -5.01 3.49
C LEU A 112 3.53 -5.95 4.55
N MET A 113 3.69 -5.46 5.78
CA MET A 113 4.36 -6.16 6.86
C MET A 113 3.38 -7.00 7.69
N LYS A 114 3.71 -8.27 7.89
CA LYS A 114 2.96 -9.16 8.79
C LYS A 114 3.16 -8.71 10.24
N LEU A 115 2.10 -8.77 11.05
CA LEU A 115 2.15 -8.54 12.48
C LEU A 115 3.20 -9.46 13.11
N LYS A 116 4.13 -8.87 13.84
CA LYS A 116 5.14 -9.61 14.58
C LYS A 116 4.46 -10.40 15.70
N GLN A 117 4.60 -11.72 15.67
CA GLN A 117 4.34 -12.56 16.84
C GLN A 117 5.58 -12.62 17.72
N ASN A 118 6.77 -12.72 17.10
CA ASN A 118 8.07 -12.59 17.76
C ASN A 118 8.91 -11.47 17.15
N SER A 119 9.96 -11.04 17.87
CA SER A 119 10.89 -9.98 17.42
C SER A 119 11.65 -10.32 16.13
N THR A 120 11.74 -11.60 15.77
CA THR A 120 12.44 -12.13 14.60
C THR A 120 11.54 -12.37 13.38
N ASP A 121 10.23 -12.25 13.52
CA ASP A 121 9.28 -12.60 12.45
C ASP A 121 9.09 -11.45 11.46
N TRP A 122 10.09 -11.24 10.62
CA TRP A 122 10.06 -10.24 9.56
C TRP A 122 9.55 -10.87 8.26
N GLN A 123 8.24 -10.85 8.07
CA GLN A 123 7.59 -11.34 6.85
C GLN A 123 6.89 -10.18 6.13
N PHE A 124 7.14 -10.08 4.83
CA PHE A 124 6.61 -9.00 3.98
C PHE A 124 5.99 -9.58 2.72
N GLN A 125 4.83 -9.05 2.35
CA GLN A 125 4.31 -9.20 1.00
C GLN A 125 4.88 -8.07 0.14
N LEU A 126 6.04 -8.30 -0.49
CA LEU A 126 6.68 -7.31 -1.35
C LEU A 126 5.97 -7.18 -2.71
N LYS A 127 5.97 -5.95 -3.23
CA LYS A 127 5.54 -5.61 -4.59
C LYS A 127 6.48 -4.54 -5.17
N PRO A 128 6.83 -4.63 -6.47
CA PRO A 128 7.70 -3.65 -7.10
C PRO A 128 6.99 -2.30 -7.27
N ILE A 129 7.66 -1.23 -6.84
CA ILE A 129 7.30 0.16 -7.16
C ILE A 129 7.91 0.53 -8.51
N GLU A 130 9.19 0.23 -8.68
CA GLU A 130 9.98 0.53 -9.87
C GLU A 130 11.06 -0.52 -10.07
N ASN A 131 11.30 -0.87 -11.33
CA ASN A 131 12.43 -1.68 -11.74
C ASN A 131 13.04 -1.04 -12.99
N GLN A 132 14.08 -0.22 -12.79
CA GLN A 132 14.76 0.51 -13.86
C GLN A 132 15.39 -0.45 -14.89
N ILE A 133 15.76 -1.66 -14.47
CA ILE A 133 16.27 -2.68 -15.41
C ILE A 133 15.17 -3.04 -16.41
N PHE A 134 13.94 -3.28 -15.94
CA PHE A 134 12.80 -3.63 -16.79
C PHE A 134 12.25 -2.45 -17.58
N ASP A 135 12.24 -1.26 -17.00
CA ASP A 135 11.76 -0.04 -17.67
C ASP A 135 12.65 0.34 -18.85
N ASN A 136 13.95 0.05 -18.77
CA ASN A 136 14.94 0.30 -19.82
C ASN A 136 15.09 -0.85 -20.83
N LEU A 137 14.33 -1.95 -20.70
CA LEU A 137 14.37 -3.04 -21.69
C LEU A 137 13.79 -2.59 -23.02
N THR A 138 14.56 -2.81 -24.09
CA THR A 138 14.13 -2.56 -25.48
C THR A 138 13.33 -3.71 -26.09
N TRP A 139 13.15 -4.80 -25.35
CA TRP A 139 12.46 -5.99 -25.82
C TRP A 139 10.98 -5.71 -26.10
N PRO A 140 10.41 -6.28 -27.18
CA PRO A 140 8.97 -6.31 -27.38
C PRO A 140 8.24 -6.76 -26.12
N LYS A 141 7.23 -5.99 -25.69
CA LYS A 141 6.46 -6.27 -24.48
C LYS A 141 4.95 -6.33 -24.73
N LEU A 142 4.29 -7.23 -24.00
CA LEU A 142 2.84 -7.33 -23.91
C LEU A 142 2.43 -7.02 -22.48
N THR A 143 1.39 -6.21 -22.29
CA THR A 143 0.87 -5.86 -20.96
C THR A 143 -0.62 -6.13 -20.90
N PHE A 144 -1.06 -6.86 -19.87
CA PHE A 144 -2.47 -7.13 -19.61
C PHE A 144 -2.72 -7.16 -18.10
N THR A 145 -3.62 -6.30 -17.59
CA THR A 145 -4.06 -6.31 -16.18
C THR A 145 -2.93 -6.27 -15.14
N GLY A 146 -1.84 -5.55 -15.42
CA GLY A 146 -0.67 -5.45 -14.52
C GLY A 146 0.30 -6.63 -14.55
N LEU A 147 0.08 -7.57 -15.47
CA LEU A 147 1.07 -8.56 -15.88
C LEU A 147 1.75 -8.06 -17.15
N THR A 148 3.07 -8.12 -17.20
CA THR A 148 3.86 -7.73 -18.36
C THR A 148 4.78 -8.87 -18.77
N LEU A 149 4.81 -9.17 -20.06
CA LEU A 149 5.71 -10.15 -20.68
C LEU A 149 6.67 -9.40 -21.61
N TRP A 150 7.97 -9.49 -21.37
CA TRP A 150 9.01 -9.08 -22.30
C TRP A 150 9.50 -10.31 -23.07
N GLN A 151 9.66 -10.16 -24.38
CA GLN A 151 10.09 -11.22 -25.28
C GLN A 151 11.32 -10.73 -26.05
N LYS A 152 12.47 -11.39 -25.91
CA LYS A 152 13.69 -10.99 -26.66
C LYS A 152 13.44 -11.01 -28.17
N GLU A 153 12.73 -12.04 -28.62
CA GLU A 153 12.17 -12.13 -29.97
C GLU A 153 10.64 -12.17 -29.86
N LYS A 154 9.94 -11.35 -30.65
CA LYS A 154 8.46 -11.34 -30.65
C LYS A 154 7.95 -12.66 -31.24
N ARG A 155 7.33 -13.51 -30.43
CA ARG A 155 6.75 -14.80 -30.86
C ARG A 155 5.30 -15.00 -30.45
N PHE A 156 4.89 -14.37 -29.36
CA PHE A 156 3.52 -14.44 -28.84
C PHE A 156 2.82 -13.10 -29.04
N GLU A 157 1.52 -13.13 -29.32
CA GLU A 157 0.70 -11.92 -29.45
C GLU A 157 -0.09 -11.63 -28.17
N THR A 158 -0.28 -12.63 -27.29
CA THR A 158 -0.94 -12.44 -26.00
C THR A 158 -0.20 -13.14 -24.85
N ILE A 159 -0.38 -12.64 -23.63
CA ILE A 159 0.19 -13.28 -22.42
C ILE A 159 -0.46 -14.66 -22.17
N GLN A 160 -1.75 -14.82 -22.48
CA GLN A 160 -2.45 -16.10 -22.29
C GLN A 160 -1.90 -17.19 -23.21
N GLU A 161 -1.62 -16.83 -24.47
CA GLU A 161 -0.97 -17.72 -25.43
C GLU A 161 0.40 -18.19 -24.92
N PHE A 162 1.22 -17.26 -24.39
CA PHE A 162 2.51 -17.57 -23.79
C PHE A 162 2.39 -18.53 -22.60
N VAL A 163 1.49 -18.27 -21.66
CA VAL A 163 1.31 -19.10 -20.46
C VAL A 163 0.80 -20.50 -20.82
N ASN A 164 -0.08 -20.61 -21.83
CA ASN A 164 -0.60 -21.90 -22.29
C ASN A 164 0.44 -22.70 -23.09
N ASN A 165 1.37 -22.02 -23.77
CA ASN A 165 2.36 -22.62 -24.66
C ASN A 165 3.79 -22.24 -24.26
N LEU A 166 4.16 -22.47 -22.99
CA LEU A 166 5.51 -22.17 -22.52
C LEU A 166 6.57 -22.89 -23.37
N PRO A 167 7.58 -22.17 -23.89
CA PRO A 167 8.59 -22.74 -24.78
C PRO A 167 9.51 -23.69 -24.02
N ALA A 168 9.48 -24.98 -24.38
CA ALA A 168 10.19 -26.03 -23.64
C ALA A 168 11.72 -25.95 -23.72
N ASN A 169 12.28 -25.20 -24.69
CA ASN A 169 13.71 -25.09 -24.95
C ASN A 169 14.27 -23.66 -24.74
N GLN A 170 13.48 -22.75 -24.17
CA GLN A 170 13.87 -21.36 -23.95
C GLN A 170 13.77 -21.01 -22.47
N LYS A 171 14.62 -20.08 -22.02
CA LYS A 171 14.68 -19.70 -20.61
C LYS A 171 13.68 -18.58 -20.32
N VAL A 172 12.83 -18.81 -19.32
CA VAL A 172 11.80 -17.87 -18.85
C VAL A 172 12.16 -17.41 -17.45
N ALA A 173 12.30 -16.11 -17.27
CA ALA A 173 12.45 -15.49 -15.95
C ALA A 173 11.07 -15.04 -15.42
N THR A 174 10.78 -15.33 -14.17
CA THR A 174 9.55 -14.86 -13.50
C THR A 174 9.87 -13.82 -12.43
N PHE A 175 9.04 -12.79 -12.29
CA PHE A 175 9.22 -11.75 -11.26
C PHE A 175 7.90 -11.38 -10.60
N TYR A 176 7.74 -11.68 -9.31
CA TYR A 176 6.48 -11.53 -8.56
C TYR A 176 5.26 -12.20 -9.24
N TYR A 177 5.53 -13.22 -10.06
CA TYR A 177 4.51 -14.00 -10.76
C TYR A 177 4.86 -15.48 -10.64
N LYS A 178 3.87 -16.30 -10.29
CA LYS A 178 4.01 -17.75 -10.16
C LYS A 178 3.27 -18.39 -11.32
N LEU A 179 4.01 -19.08 -12.18
CA LEU A 179 3.44 -19.94 -13.22
C LEU A 179 2.78 -21.16 -12.58
N ALA A 180 1.68 -21.61 -13.17
CA ALA A 180 1.01 -22.84 -12.77
C ALA A 180 1.96 -24.03 -13.02
N PRO A 181 2.17 -24.94 -12.05
CA PRO A 181 3.10 -26.07 -12.21
C PRO A 181 2.80 -26.92 -13.45
N GLU A 182 1.53 -27.07 -13.81
CA GLU A 182 1.06 -27.90 -14.93
C GLU A 182 1.43 -27.30 -16.29
N ALA A 183 1.65 -25.98 -16.36
CA ALA A 183 2.09 -25.30 -17.58
C ALA A 183 3.59 -25.53 -17.86
N ILE A 184 4.38 -25.87 -16.83
CA ILE A 184 5.84 -25.94 -16.90
C ILE A 184 6.27 -27.33 -17.39
N LYS A 185 6.57 -27.45 -18.68
CA LYS A 185 7.07 -28.70 -19.28
C LYS A 185 8.48 -29.07 -18.82
N ASN A 186 9.33 -28.07 -18.55
CA ASN A 186 10.71 -28.26 -18.08
C ASN A 186 11.04 -27.22 -17.01
N GLN A 187 11.20 -27.66 -15.76
CA GLN A 187 11.46 -26.78 -14.61
C GLN A 187 12.82 -26.09 -14.70
N ASN A 188 13.81 -26.69 -15.36
CA ASN A 188 15.16 -26.10 -15.49
C ASN A 188 15.17 -24.83 -16.37
N ASN A 189 14.11 -24.61 -17.13
CA ASN A 189 13.97 -23.47 -18.03
C ASN A 189 13.18 -22.32 -17.43
N VAL A 190 12.65 -22.48 -16.20
CA VAL A 190 11.94 -21.41 -15.49
C VAL A 190 12.76 -21.01 -14.27
N ILE A 191 13.21 -19.76 -14.24
CA ILE A 191 13.98 -19.21 -13.13
C ILE A 191 13.25 -18.03 -12.49
N VAL A 192 13.48 -17.81 -11.20
CA VAL A 192 13.02 -16.58 -10.53
C VAL A 192 14.05 -15.49 -10.79
N TRP A 193 13.62 -14.40 -11.43
CA TRP A 193 14.47 -13.26 -11.71
C TRP A 193 14.86 -12.53 -10.42
N ASN A 194 16.13 -12.13 -10.35
CA ASN A 194 16.65 -11.18 -9.36
C ASN A 194 17.70 -10.28 -10.03
N GLN A 195 18.23 -9.29 -9.29
CA GLN A 195 19.20 -8.33 -9.81
C GLN A 195 20.51 -8.96 -10.34
N LYS A 196 20.83 -10.20 -9.94
CA LYS A 196 22.02 -10.94 -10.41
C LYS A 196 21.73 -11.81 -11.63
N THR A 197 20.46 -11.94 -12.03
CA THR A 197 20.08 -12.70 -13.23
C THR A 197 20.52 -11.95 -14.48
N SER A 198 21.44 -12.54 -15.25
CA SER A 198 21.86 -11.99 -16.54
C SER A 198 20.70 -11.99 -17.54
N LEU A 199 20.44 -10.84 -18.16
CA LEU A 199 19.44 -10.71 -19.22
C LEU A 199 19.82 -11.46 -20.49
N GLN A 200 21.10 -11.77 -20.69
CA GLN A 200 21.57 -12.54 -21.85
C GLN A 200 21.11 -13.99 -21.75
N ASP A 201 21.01 -14.52 -20.54
CA ASP A 201 20.68 -15.93 -20.26
C ASP A 201 19.18 -16.23 -20.31
N VAL A 202 18.32 -15.23 -20.54
CA VAL A 202 16.86 -15.41 -20.56
C VAL A 202 16.29 -14.95 -21.90
N ASP A 203 15.26 -15.64 -22.37
CA ASP A 203 14.58 -15.32 -23.63
C ASP A 203 13.28 -14.55 -23.37
N TYR A 204 12.65 -14.80 -22.22
CA TYR A 204 11.42 -14.15 -21.78
C TYR A 204 11.51 -13.73 -20.33
N ILE A 205 10.80 -12.66 -20.01
CA ILE A 205 10.57 -12.22 -18.64
C ILE A 205 9.07 -12.02 -18.47
N ILE A 206 8.45 -12.67 -17.49
CA ILE A 206 7.07 -12.44 -17.12
C ILE A 206 6.98 -11.90 -15.69
N ALA A 207 6.34 -10.75 -15.52
CA ALA A 207 6.32 -10.07 -14.24
C ALA A 207 4.97 -9.45 -13.90
N LYS A 208 4.58 -9.54 -12.63
CA LYS A 208 3.51 -8.70 -12.07
C LYS A 208 4.10 -7.33 -11.77
N TYR A 209 4.21 -6.50 -12.79
CA TYR A 209 4.86 -5.20 -12.75
C TYR A 209 4.23 -4.25 -13.77
N GLN A 210 4.08 -2.99 -13.34
CA GLN A 210 3.66 -1.87 -14.18
C GLN A 210 4.70 -0.77 -14.05
N THR A 211 5.14 -0.22 -15.17
CA THR A 211 6.03 0.95 -15.18
C THR A 211 5.35 2.14 -14.48
N PRO A 212 6.05 2.87 -13.59
CA PRO A 212 5.53 4.06 -12.94
C PRO A 212 5.01 5.09 -13.95
N LYS A 213 3.92 5.77 -13.60
CA LYS A 213 3.43 6.92 -14.38
C LYS A 213 4.30 8.13 -14.06
N ILE A 214 4.56 8.97 -15.05
CA ILE A 214 5.27 10.23 -14.85
C ILE A 214 4.24 11.34 -14.66
N PHE A 215 4.36 12.12 -13.58
CA PHE A 215 3.54 13.29 -13.27
C PHE A 215 4.45 14.48 -12.98
N GLY A 216 4.69 15.31 -14.01
CA GLY A 216 5.74 16.33 -13.96
C GLY A 216 7.12 15.67 -13.89
N ASP A 217 7.88 16.01 -12.86
CA ASP A 217 9.19 15.45 -12.51
C ASP A 217 9.11 14.30 -11.48
N LEU A 218 7.90 13.92 -11.06
CA LEU A 218 7.65 12.85 -10.10
C LEU A 218 7.23 11.56 -10.80
N LYS A 219 7.65 10.43 -10.26
CA LYS A 219 7.12 9.11 -10.58
C LYS A 219 5.97 8.79 -9.64
N VAL A 220 4.93 8.15 -10.17
CA VAL A 220 3.71 7.80 -9.46
C VAL A 220 3.38 6.33 -9.71
N THR A 221 3.33 5.56 -8.63
CA THR A 221 2.96 4.14 -8.68
C THR A 221 1.77 3.87 -7.78
N GLU A 222 0.83 3.06 -8.29
CA GLU A 222 -0.36 2.59 -7.56
C GLU A 222 -0.24 1.09 -7.32
N ILE A 223 -0.42 0.66 -6.07
CA ILE A 223 -0.21 -0.73 -5.65
C ILE A 223 -1.34 -1.15 -4.72
N ASP A 224 -2.07 -2.19 -5.12
CA ASP A 224 -3.10 -2.80 -4.30
C ASP A 224 -2.53 -3.88 -3.39
N PHE A 225 -3.02 -4.00 -2.16
CA PHE A 225 -2.72 -5.05 -1.18
C PHE A 225 -4.02 -5.63 -0.65
N LEU A 226 -4.01 -6.96 -0.41
CA LEU A 226 -5.04 -7.62 0.38
C LEU A 226 -4.57 -7.64 1.82
N ILE A 227 -5.39 -7.13 2.73
CA ILE A 227 -5.13 -7.10 4.16
C ILE A 227 -5.91 -8.23 4.81
N THR A 228 -5.18 -9.26 5.23
CA THR A 228 -5.71 -10.32 6.09
C THR A 228 -5.38 -10.01 7.56
N PRO A 229 -6.01 -10.69 8.54
CA PRO A 229 -5.77 -10.43 9.97
C PRO A 229 -4.31 -10.58 10.42
N GLU A 230 -3.48 -11.29 9.66
CA GLU A 230 -2.04 -11.39 9.92
C GLU A 230 -1.26 -10.11 9.57
N PHE A 231 -1.83 -9.16 8.81
CA PHE A 231 -1.16 -7.89 8.43
C PHE A 231 -1.72 -6.66 9.17
N SER A 232 -2.75 -6.83 9.98
CA SER A 232 -3.34 -5.72 10.75
C SER A 232 -3.98 -6.21 12.05
N ASP A 233 -3.71 -5.50 13.13
CA ASP A 233 -4.35 -5.71 14.44
C ASP A 233 -5.71 -4.99 14.54
N GLY A 234 -6.22 -4.47 13.42
CA GLY A 234 -7.44 -3.68 13.33
C GLY A 234 -7.26 -2.21 13.65
N ARG A 235 -6.07 -1.75 14.04
CA ARG A 235 -5.77 -0.33 14.32
C ARG A 235 -4.54 0.20 13.61
N ARG A 236 -3.67 -0.70 13.17
CA ARG A 236 -2.44 -0.37 12.46
C ARG A 236 -2.23 -1.28 11.27
N ILE A 237 -1.66 -0.70 10.23
CA ILE A 237 -1.05 -1.41 9.10
C ILE A 237 0.37 -0.84 8.97
N GLU A 238 1.35 -1.69 8.74
CA GLU A 238 2.74 -1.28 8.57
C GLU A 238 3.24 -1.67 7.19
N PHE A 239 3.90 -0.71 6.56
CA PHE A 239 4.51 -0.88 5.25
C PHE A 239 6.00 -0.64 5.35
N MET A 240 6.73 -1.22 4.41
CA MET A 240 8.17 -1.13 4.30
C MET A 240 8.56 -0.80 2.87
N PHE A 241 9.33 0.27 2.68
CA PHE A 241 10.12 0.49 1.49
C PHE A 241 11.42 -0.32 1.54
N SER A 242 11.69 -1.06 0.46
CA SER A 242 12.96 -1.75 0.24
C SER A 242 13.55 -1.31 -1.09
N ALA A 243 14.86 -1.10 -1.07
CA ALA A 243 15.66 -0.64 -2.18
C ALA A 243 16.99 -1.42 -2.17
N PRO A 244 16.98 -2.67 -2.66
CA PRO A 244 18.14 -3.57 -2.56
C PRO A 244 19.43 -2.94 -3.08
N GLU A 245 20.49 -3.03 -2.28
CA GLU A 245 21.84 -2.51 -2.60
C GLU A 245 21.95 -0.96 -2.57
N MET A 246 21.00 -0.25 -1.97
CA MET A 246 21.01 1.23 -1.89
C MET A 246 22.31 1.80 -1.29
N ILE A 247 22.78 1.29 -0.15
CA ILE A 247 24.04 1.73 0.48
C ILE A 247 25.22 1.57 -0.48
N ARG A 248 25.29 0.42 -1.16
CA ARG A 248 26.39 0.08 -2.07
C ARG A 248 26.41 1.00 -3.28
N ASN A 249 25.23 1.34 -3.80
CA ASN A 249 25.08 2.20 -4.96
C ASN A 249 25.10 3.70 -4.61
N GLN A 250 25.14 4.04 -3.32
CA GLN A 250 25.05 5.42 -2.80
C GLN A 250 23.85 6.17 -3.37
N THR A 251 22.73 5.45 -3.54
CA THR A 251 21.50 6.00 -4.09
C THR A 251 20.62 6.56 -2.99
N GLN A 252 19.68 7.41 -3.39
CA GLN A 252 18.66 7.96 -2.51
C GLN A 252 17.32 7.96 -3.24
N ILE A 253 16.24 7.90 -2.46
CA ILE A 253 14.87 8.03 -2.96
C ILE A 253 14.19 9.11 -2.14
N LYS A 254 13.52 10.04 -2.84
CA LYS A 254 12.75 11.13 -2.22
C LYS A 254 11.27 10.76 -2.30
N ILE A 255 10.59 10.68 -1.15
CA ILE A 255 9.15 10.45 -1.10
C ILE A 255 8.45 11.77 -0.82
N TYR A 256 7.65 12.22 -1.77
CA TYR A 256 6.91 13.49 -1.68
C TYR A 256 5.52 13.29 -1.10
N ARG A 257 4.87 12.17 -1.42
CA ARG A 257 3.50 11.94 -1.00
C ARG A 257 3.14 10.46 -0.96
N ILE A 258 2.38 10.10 0.07
CA ILE A 258 1.78 8.77 0.22
C ILE A 258 0.27 8.97 0.39
N GLU A 259 -0.51 8.43 -0.54
CA GLU A 259 -1.95 8.28 -0.38
C GLU A 259 -2.25 6.80 -0.13
N ALA A 260 -3.14 6.54 0.82
CA ALA A 260 -3.64 5.20 1.10
C ALA A 260 -5.16 5.20 1.04
N GLU A 261 -5.73 4.36 0.19
CA GLU A 261 -7.17 4.15 0.10
C GLU A 261 -7.49 2.76 0.64
N LEU A 262 -8.23 2.71 1.74
CA LEU A 262 -8.56 1.49 2.46
C LEU A 262 -10.02 1.11 2.17
N THR A 263 -10.23 -0.17 1.86
CA THR A 263 -11.54 -0.70 1.47
C THR A 263 -11.94 -1.91 2.30
N ARG A 264 -13.24 -2.01 2.58
CA ARG A 264 -13.91 -3.15 3.19
C ARG A 264 -15.36 -3.17 2.71
N GLU A 265 -16.07 -4.26 2.98
CA GLU A 265 -17.50 -4.29 2.75
C GLU A 265 -18.23 -3.17 3.53
N PRO A 266 -19.15 -2.43 2.87
CA PRO A 266 -20.00 -1.44 3.51
C PRO A 266 -20.81 -2.05 4.66
N LEU A 267 -21.11 -1.25 5.68
CA LEU A 267 -21.98 -1.69 6.77
C LEU A 267 -23.42 -1.81 6.28
N THR A 268 -23.91 -3.04 6.18
CA THR A 268 -25.34 -3.33 6.04
C THR A 268 -26.02 -3.28 7.41
N TRP A 269 -27.36 -3.17 7.40
CA TRP A 269 -28.14 -3.13 8.64
C TRP A 269 -28.06 -4.40 9.47
N GLU A 270 -27.88 -5.54 8.81
CA GLU A 270 -27.57 -6.84 9.40
C GLU A 270 -26.23 -6.78 10.16
N ASN A 271 -25.15 -6.38 9.48
CA ASN A 271 -23.80 -6.33 10.04
C ASN A 271 -23.64 -5.26 11.12
N PHE A 272 -24.39 -4.16 11.02
CA PHE A 272 -24.38 -3.08 12.00
C PHE A 272 -24.90 -3.54 13.36
N LYS A 273 -26.03 -4.27 13.41
CA LYS A 273 -26.59 -4.81 14.65
C LYS A 273 -25.59 -5.73 15.35
N ILE A 274 -24.91 -6.58 14.58
CA ILE A 274 -23.86 -7.47 15.09
C ILE A 274 -22.68 -6.66 15.64
N THR A 275 -22.23 -5.65 14.91
CA THR A 275 -21.10 -4.79 15.31
C THR A 275 -21.40 -4.04 16.62
N ILE A 276 -22.59 -3.45 16.76
CA ILE A 276 -23.01 -2.78 18.00
C ILE A 276 -23.10 -3.77 19.16
N LYS A 277 -23.70 -4.95 18.95
CA LYS A 277 -23.79 -5.99 19.99
C LYS A 277 -22.39 -6.37 20.50
N ASN A 278 -21.44 -6.56 19.60
CA ASN A 278 -20.05 -6.88 19.95
C ASN A 278 -19.35 -5.74 20.68
N PHE A 279 -19.58 -4.49 20.26
CA PHE A 279 -19.03 -3.31 20.93
C PHE A 279 -19.55 -3.16 22.36
N ILE A 280 -20.85 -3.34 22.58
CA ILE A 280 -21.45 -3.32 23.92
C ILE A 280 -20.87 -4.43 24.81
N ASN A 281 -20.69 -5.62 24.25
CA ASN A 281 -20.08 -6.74 24.99
C ASN A 281 -18.63 -6.43 25.39
N GLN A 282 -17.82 -5.85 24.49
CA GLN A 282 -16.44 -5.45 24.82
C GLN A 282 -16.36 -4.38 25.92
N ILE A 283 -17.34 -3.47 26.00
CA ILE A 283 -17.42 -2.49 27.09
C ILE A 283 -17.75 -3.18 28.41
N LYS A 284 -18.70 -4.14 28.40
CA LYS A 284 -19.06 -4.90 29.60
C LYS A 284 -17.92 -5.76 30.15
N GLU A 285 -17.05 -6.30 29.29
CA GLU A 285 -15.89 -7.08 29.72
C GLU A 285 -14.77 -6.22 30.33
N LYS A 286 -14.80 -4.89 30.13
CA LYS A 286 -13.79 -3.95 30.62
C LYS A 286 -14.22 -3.14 31.85
N LEU A 287 -15.47 -3.28 32.29
CA LEU A 287 -16.04 -2.66 33.49
C LEU A 287 -16.14 -3.70 34.61
#